data_AF-A0A966NU60-F1
#
_entry.id   AF-A0A966NU60-F1
#
_cell.length_a   1.000
_cell.length_b   1.000
_cell.length_c   1.000
_cell.angle_alpha   90.00
_cell.angle_beta   90.00
_cell.angle_gamma   90.00
#
_symmetry.space_group_name_H-M   'P 1'
#
loop_
_entity.id
_entity.type
_entity.pdbx_description
1 polymer ?
#
loop_
_entity_poly.entity_id
_entity_poly.type
_entity_poly.pdbx_seq_one_letter_code
_entity_poly.pdbx_strand_id
1 'polypeptide(L)' 'AALRPELDGAQVMELLGIPPGRDVGKAMEFLMEIRLEEGLIGTEAITERLRSWWAERR' A
#
# COMPACT_ATOMS: atom_id res chain seq x y z
N ALA A 1 -18.57 5.76 7.50
CA ALA A 1 -17.72 4.69 6.95
C ALA A 1 -16.30 4.92 7.45
N ALA A 2 -15.58 3.89 7.91
CA ALA A 2 -14.17 4.04 8.29
C ALA A 2 -13.33 4.26 7.03
N LEU A 3 -12.39 5.21 7.08
CA LEU A 3 -11.43 5.42 5.98
C LEU A 3 -10.57 4.16 5.83
N ARG A 4 -10.45 3.65 4.61
CA ARG A 4 -9.65 2.47 4.28
C ARG A 4 -8.81 2.76 3.03
N PRO A 5 -7.58 2.23 2.96
CA PRO A 5 -6.79 2.29 1.74
C PRO A 5 -7.41 1.40 0.66
N GLU A 6 -6.95 1.58 -0.58
CA GLU A 6 -7.45 0.81 -1.73
C GLU A 6 -6.98 -0.64 -1.76
N LEU A 7 -5.83 -0.92 -1.14
CA LEU A 7 -5.30 -2.27 -0.98
C LEU A 7 -5.34 -2.68 0.48
N ASP A 8 -5.66 -3.94 0.74
CA ASP A 8 -5.55 -4.53 2.07
C ASP A 8 -4.18 -5.22 2.29
N GLY A 9 -3.96 -5.66 3.53
CA GLY A 9 -2.68 -6.29 3.90
C GLY A 9 -2.41 -7.60 3.15
N ALA A 10 -3.43 -8.35 2.75
CA ALA A 10 -3.26 -9.58 1.98
C ALA A 10 -2.76 -9.25 0.57
N GLN A 11 -3.38 -8.26 -0.07
CA GLN A 11 -2.94 -7.76 -1.38
C GLN A 11 -1.53 -7.18 -1.33
N VAL A 12 -1.17 -6.44 -0.28
CA VAL A 12 0.19 -5.94 -0.08
C VAL A 12 1.21 -7.10 0.00
N MET A 13 0.93 -8.12 0.80
CA MET A 13 1.81 -9.28 0.94
C MET A 13 2.00 -10.02 -0.39
N GLU A 14 0.92 -10.24 -1.13
CA GLU A 14 0.95 -10.88 -2.45
C GLU A 14 1.74 -10.06 -3.47
N LEU A 15 1.48 -8.75 -3.55
CA LEU A 15 2.12 -7.86 -4.52
C LEU A 15 3.63 -7.70 -4.28
N LEU A 16 4.03 -7.59 -3.01
CA LEU A 16 5.42 -7.34 -2.62
C LEU A 16 6.21 -8.61 -2.32
N GLY A 17 5.55 -9.77 -2.19
CA GLY A 17 6.17 -11.04 -1.83
C GLY A 17 6.79 -11.04 -0.43
N ILE A 18 6.14 -10.36 0.53
CA ILE A 18 6.63 -10.21 1.90
C ILE A 18 5.75 -10.95 2.92
N PRO A 19 6.34 -11.49 4.00
CA PRO A 19 5.57 -12.13 5.06
C PRO A 19 4.82 -11.10 5.92
N PRO A 20 3.82 -11.53 6.70
CA PRO A 20 3.14 -10.66 7.65
C PRO A 20 4.14 -10.10 8.67
N GLY A 21 4.06 -8.80 8.94
CA GLY A 21 4.94 -8.15 9.91
C GLY A 21 5.04 -6.63 9.75
N ARG A 22 6.12 -6.07 10.29
CA ARG A 22 6.35 -4.62 10.34
C ARG A 22 6.33 -3.96 8.96
N ASP A 23 6.84 -4.64 7.94
CA ASP A 23 6.91 -4.06 6.59
C ASP A 23 5.55 -3.97 5.91
N VAL A 24 4.64 -4.92 6.18
CA VAL A 24 3.24 -4.81 5.79
C VAL A 24 2.59 -3.60 6.48
N GLY A 25 2.87 -3.38 7.77
CA GLY A 25 2.39 -2.20 8.49
C GLY A 25 2.81 -0.88 7.83
N LYS A 26 4.10 -0.75 7.49
CA LYS A 26 4.61 0.45 6.78
C LYS A 26 3.96 0.64 5.41
N ALA A 27 3.73 -0.45 4.68
CA ALA A 27 3.05 -0.40 3.39
C ALA A 27 1.59 0.08 3.57
N MET A 28 0.88 -0.42 4.59
CA MET A 28 -0.47 0.04 4.90
C MET A 28 -0.51 1.52 5.33
N GLU A 29 0.47 2.00 6.08
CA GLU A 29 0.64 3.41 6.43
C GLU A 29 0.82 4.28 5.17
N PHE A 30 1.74 3.89 4.29
CA PHE A 30 1.97 4.56 3.01
C PHE A 30 0.71 4.62 2.14
N LEU A 31 -0.03 3.52 2.05
CA LEU A 31 -1.31 3.47 1.30
C LEU A 31 -2.37 4.38 1.92
N MET A 32 -2.38 4.53 3.25
CA MET A 32 -3.29 5.43 3.94
C MET A 32 -2.92 6.91 3.70
N GLU A 33 -1.64 7.24 3.66
CA GLU A 33 -1.17 8.59 3.33
C GLU A 33 -1.67 9.01 1.94
N ILE A 34 -1.48 8.17 0.91
CA ILE A 34 -2.04 8.41 -0.42
C ILE A 34 -3.56 8.58 -0.36
N ARG A 35 -4.24 7.72 0.41
CA ARG A 35 -5.71 7.79 0.55
C ARG A 35 -6.18 9.11 1.19
N LEU A 36 -5.39 9.69 2.08
CA LEU A 36 -5.69 10.95 2.77
C LEU A 36 -5.41 12.15 1.87
N GLU A 37 -4.32 12.13 1.13
CA GLU A 37 -3.86 13.26 0.31
C GLU A 37 -4.54 13.32 -1.07
N GLU A 38 -4.65 12.18 -1.74
CA GLU A 38 -5.10 12.10 -3.14
C GLU A 38 -6.47 11.41 -3.29
N GLY A 39 -6.94 10.74 -2.25
CA GLY A 39 -8.20 10.02 -2.29
C GLY A 39 -8.07 8.65 -2.96
N LEU A 40 -9.06 8.29 -3.77
CA LEU A 40 -9.01 7.06 -4.55
C LEU A 40 -8.35 7.37 -5.89
N ILE A 41 -7.23 6.72 -6.18
CA ILE A 41 -6.45 6.88 -7.41
C ILE A 41 -6.59 5.67 -8.34
N GLY A 42 -7.21 4.59 -7.88
CA GLY A 42 -7.45 3.38 -8.64
C GLY A 42 -6.40 2.29 -8.40
N THR A 43 -6.83 1.04 -8.50
CA THR A 43 -6.04 -0.16 -8.18
C THR A 43 -4.72 -0.27 -8.96
N GLU A 44 -4.69 0.15 -10.22
CA GLU A 44 -3.48 0.13 -11.03
C GLU A 44 -2.45 1.14 -10.53
N ALA A 45 -2.86 2.40 -10.35
CA ALA A 45 -1.98 3.48 -9.90
C ALA A 45 -1.47 3.25 -8.46
N ILE A 46 -2.32 2.76 -7.56
CA ILE A 46 -1.91 2.47 -6.18
C ILE A 46 -0.94 1.29 -6.10
N THR A 47 -1.11 0.28 -6.98
CA THR A 47 -0.19 -0.86 -7.06
C THR A 47 1.19 -0.42 -7.53
N GLU A 48 1.25 0.43 -8.57
CA GLU A 48 2.52 0.93 -9.10
C GLU A 48 3.25 1.80 -8.06
N ARG A 49 2.54 2.70 -7.38
CA ARG A 49 3.11 3.49 -6.29
C ARG A 49 3.65 2.61 -5.16
N LEU A 50 2.90 1.59 -4.76
CA LEU A 50 3.35 0.66 -3.72
C LEU A 50 4.62 -0.07 -4.14
N ARG A 51 4.71 -0.53 -5.39
CA ARG A 51 5.91 -1.19 -5.93
C ARG A 51 7.11 -0.24 -5.97
N SER A 52 6.93 0.99 -6.48
CA SER A 52 7.99 2.00 -6.55
C SER A 52 8.51 2.35 -5.17
N TRP A 53 7.61 2.68 -4.24
CA TRP A 53 7.96 3.00 -2.85
C TRP A 53 8.68 1.83 -2.17
N TRP A 54 8.28 0.58 -2.42
CA TRP A 54 8.95 -0.58 -1.85
C TRP A 54 10.36 -0.78 -2.44
N ALA A 55 10.53 -0.56 -3.75
CA ALA A 55 11.80 -0.68 -4.44
C ALA A 55 12.84 0.35 -3.96
N GLU A 56 12.42 1.58 -3.67
CA GLU A 56 13.30 2.64 -3.14
C GLU A 56 13.86 2.36 -1.73
N ARG A 57 13.24 1.43 -1.00
CA ARG A 57 13.60 1.09 0.38
C ARG A 57 14.53 -0.12 0.48
N ARG A 58 14.82 -0.79 -0.64
CA ARG A 58 15.69 -1.96 -0.73
C ARG A 58 17.09 -1.55 -1.17
#